data_AF-A0A225V2E2-F1
#
_entry.id   AF-A0A225V2E2-F1
#
_cell.length_a   1.000
_cell.length_b   1.000
_cell.length_c   1.000
_cell.angle_alpha   90.00
_cell.angle_beta   90.00
_cell.angle_gamma   90.00
#
_symmetry.space_group_name_H-M   'P 1'
#
loop_
_entity.id
_entity.type
_entity.pdbx_description
1 polymer ?
#
loop_
_entity_poly.entity_id
_entity_poly.type
_entity_poly.pdbx_seq_one_letter_code
_entity_poly.pdbx_strand_id
1 'polypeptide(L)'
;HPAVLRALFGWDFGTRGLSILHFVRVTEQEKRVRVRCNDMSNFSRKNTLPATISQVNFSEICGAIDILCTVTQQLYKPVVHDTFLAAFRFFCELRVTDLPTSAEALTELVAWVDDRLELFRVFISEDNWLGLGQIKDQFSVSHESFIRVHQLILRQDVIAAATAAGATSYRQISQSRGNRGHEARKRISIPAEVRQALPKQGKKEICVRFLSAQGCRGENGNCVIKNLSHFKPANLPNIVREFVTKNYGGVATDFE
;
A
#
# COMPACT_ATOMS: atom_id res chain seq x y z
N HIS A 1 1.60 31.63 -7.88
CA HIS A 1 2.60 31.89 -6.83
C HIS A 1 3.87 32.44 -7.49
N PRO A 2 4.50 33.52 -7.01
CA PRO A 2 5.64 34.16 -7.69
C PRO A 2 6.84 33.23 -7.93
N ALA A 3 7.18 32.38 -6.96
CA ALA A 3 8.26 31.40 -7.15
C ALA A 3 7.99 30.41 -8.30
N VAL A 4 6.72 30.03 -8.53
CA VAL A 4 6.32 29.15 -9.64
C VAL A 4 6.48 29.87 -10.99
N LEU A 5 6.08 31.14 -11.08
CA LEU A 5 6.27 31.94 -12.30
C LEU A 5 7.75 32.17 -12.61
N ARG A 6 8.55 32.48 -11.58
CA ARG A 6 10.02 32.59 -11.70
C ARG A 6 10.63 31.29 -12.21
N ALA A 7 10.24 30.17 -11.62
CA ALA A 7 10.73 28.86 -12.02
C ALA A 7 10.29 28.49 -13.45
N LEU A 8 9.06 28.85 -13.84
CA LEU A 8 8.57 28.66 -15.22
C LEU A 8 9.41 29.47 -16.21
N PHE A 9 9.69 30.74 -15.90
CA PHE A 9 10.55 31.57 -16.74
C PHE A 9 11.98 31.01 -16.87
N GLY A 10 12.52 30.43 -15.79
CA GLY A 10 13.82 29.76 -15.79
C GLY A 10 13.80 28.34 -16.35
N TRP A 11 12.63 27.81 -16.72
CA TRP A 11 12.43 26.42 -17.12
C TRP A 11 13.02 25.42 -16.10
N ASP A 12 12.77 25.66 -14.81
CA ASP A 12 13.32 24.87 -13.70
C ASP A 12 12.55 23.54 -13.46
N PHE A 13 12.05 22.89 -14.53
CA PHE A 13 11.34 21.61 -14.45
C PHE A 13 12.24 20.44 -13.99
N GLY A 14 11.61 19.36 -13.51
CA GLY A 14 12.28 18.10 -13.18
C GLY A 14 13.19 18.24 -11.98
N THR A 15 14.48 17.93 -12.14
CA THR A 15 15.46 17.92 -11.04
C THR A 15 15.64 19.27 -10.34
N ARG A 16 15.17 20.36 -10.97
CA ARG A 16 15.23 21.72 -10.44
C ARG A 16 14.00 22.14 -9.62
N GLY A 17 13.03 21.24 -9.49
CA GLY A 17 11.95 21.30 -8.52
C GLY A 17 10.63 21.85 -9.05
N LEU A 18 10.58 22.50 -10.22
CA LEU A 18 9.31 22.80 -10.86
C LEU A 18 8.72 21.51 -11.44
N SER A 19 7.41 21.39 -11.34
CA SER A 19 6.65 20.28 -11.86
C SER A 19 5.37 20.81 -12.48
N ILE A 20 4.83 20.13 -13.49
CA ILE A 20 3.50 20.43 -14.03
C ILE A 20 2.43 20.50 -12.94
N LEU A 21 2.59 19.79 -11.82
CA LEU A 21 1.63 19.81 -10.71
C LEU A 21 1.55 21.15 -9.96
N HIS A 22 2.50 22.07 -10.17
CA HIS A 22 2.38 23.44 -9.66
C HIS A 22 1.30 24.25 -10.39
N PHE A 23 0.82 23.75 -11.52
CA PHE A 23 -0.17 24.39 -12.39
C PHE A 23 -1.54 23.71 -12.33
N VAL A 24 -1.79 22.85 -11.34
CA VAL A 24 -3.12 22.26 -11.12
C VAL A 24 -4.16 23.36 -10.94
N ARG A 25 -5.34 23.15 -11.55
CA ARG A 25 -6.49 24.05 -11.46
C ARG A 25 -6.89 24.22 -9.99
N VAL A 26 -7.16 25.46 -9.62
CA VAL A 26 -7.64 25.80 -8.28
C VAL A 26 -8.99 26.48 -8.38
N THR A 27 -9.83 26.25 -7.38
CA THR A 27 -11.06 26.99 -7.20
C THR A 27 -10.77 28.46 -6.91
N GLU A 28 -11.73 29.34 -7.19
CA GLU A 28 -11.58 30.77 -6.84
C GLU A 28 -11.41 30.99 -5.33
N GLN A 29 -11.96 30.10 -4.49
CA GLN A 29 -11.77 30.16 -3.05
C GLN A 29 -10.32 29.85 -2.66
N GLU A 30 -9.75 28.76 -3.19
CA GLU A 30 -8.34 28.42 -2.93
C GLU A 30 -7.39 29.49 -3.46
N LYS A 31 -7.68 30.06 -4.63
CA LYS A 31 -6.94 31.20 -5.19
C LYS A 31 -6.95 32.40 -4.24
N ARG A 32 -8.11 32.79 -3.69
CA ARG A 32 -8.22 33.88 -2.71
C ARG A 32 -7.44 33.59 -1.43
N VAL A 33 -7.43 32.34 -0.96
CA VAL A 33 -6.60 31.92 0.19
C VAL A 33 -5.12 32.04 -0.14
N ARG A 34 -4.67 31.48 -1.27
CA ARG A 34 -3.27 31.52 -1.71
C ARG A 34 -2.76 32.94 -1.91
N VAL A 35 -3.55 33.85 -2.47
CA VAL A 35 -3.17 35.26 -2.65
C VAL A 35 -3.04 35.99 -1.30
N ARG A 36 -3.86 35.66 -0.31
CA ARG A 36 -3.77 36.28 1.04
C ARG A 36 -2.59 35.77 1.85
N CYS A 37 -2.21 34.50 1.66
CA CYS A 37 -1.13 33.87 2.42
C CYS A 37 0.26 34.07 1.81
N ASN A 38 0.36 34.63 0.60
CA ASN A 38 1.64 34.79 -0.09
C ASN A 38 1.81 36.24 -0.58
N ASP A 39 3.02 36.77 -0.43
CA ASP A 39 3.40 38.01 -1.10
C ASP A 39 3.52 37.76 -2.60
N MET A 40 2.51 38.22 -3.36
CA MET A 40 2.40 38.04 -4.81
C MET A 40 3.40 38.88 -5.62
N SER A 41 4.17 39.75 -4.97
CA SER A 41 5.21 40.57 -5.59
C SER A 41 6.63 40.07 -5.28
N ASN A 42 6.78 39.09 -4.39
CA ASN A 42 8.09 38.56 -4.00
C ASN A 42 8.63 37.52 -5.00
N PHE A 43 9.32 37.99 -6.03
CA PHE A 43 10.05 37.14 -6.99
C PHE A 43 11.51 36.86 -6.58
N SER A 44 11.89 37.10 -5.32
CA SER A 44 13.26 36.87 -4.86
C SER A 44 13.64 35.38 -4.90
N ARG A 45 14.94 35.09 -4.98
CA ARG A 45 15.46 33.71 -4.88
C ARG A 45 15.17 33.04 -3.53
N LYS A 46 14.95 33.83 -2.48
CA LYS A 46 14.58 33.33 -1.14
C LYS A 46 13.15 32.79 -1.09
N ASN A 47 12.30 33.22 -2.02
CA ASN A 47 10.95 32.68 -2.15
C ASN A 47 11.02 31.31 -2.84
N THR A 48 10.85 30.24 -2.06
CA THR A 48 10.97 28.86 -2.50
C THR A 48 9.71 28.38 -3.23
N LEU A 49 9.84 27.33 -4.02
CA LEU A 49 8.68 26.68 -4.61
C LEU A 49 7.78 26.12 -3.51
N PRO A 50 6.45 26.29 -3.62
CA PRO A 50 5.52 25.63 -2.72
C PRO A 50 5.55 24.12 -2.97
N ALA A 51 5.22 23.33 -1.95
CA ALA A 51 5.07 21.88 -2.13
C ALA A 51 3.97 21.58 -3.16
N THR A 52 4.20 20.54 -3.97
CA THR A 52 3.19 20.01 -4.90
C THR A 52 2.14 19.20 -4.15
N ILE A 53 1.01 18.98 -4.82
CA ILE A 53 -0.05 18.10 -4.30
C ILE A 53 0.45 16.66 -4.39
N SER A 54 0.37 15.90 -3.30
CA SER A 54 0.91 14.53 -3.22
C SER A 54 -0.03 13.46 -3.78
N GLN A 55 -1.33 13.75 -3.87
CA GLN A 55 -2.32 12.85 -4.44
C GLN A 55 -3.07 13.59 -5.53
N VAL A 56 -2.79 13.20 -6.78
CA VAL A 56 -3.44 13.77 -7.95
C VAL A 56 -4.20 12.70 -8.71
N ASN A 57 -5.27 13.10 -9.36
CA ASN A 57 -5.96 12.25 -10.32
C ASN A 57 -5.59 12.64 -11.76
N PHE A 58 -5.90 11.77 -12.71
CA PHE A 58 -5.60 11.98 -14.12
C PHE A 58 -6.18 13.29 -14.68
N SER A 59 -7.38 13.69 -14.24
CA SER A 59 -8.05 14.92 -14.68
C SER A 59 -7.30 16.16 -14.22
N GLU A 60 -6.72 16.15 -13.01
CA GLU A 60 -5.90 17.25 -12.50
C GLU A 60 -4.60 17.41 -13.29
N ILE A 61 -3.99 16.30 -13.70
CA ILE A 61 -2.80 16.32 -14.57
C ILE A 61 -3.14 16.94 -15.93
N CYS A 62 -4.21 16.46 -16.58
CA CYS A 62 -4.68 17.06 -17.83
C CYS A 62 -4.99 18.55 -17.68
N GLY A 63 -5.65 18.93 -16.59
CA GLY A 63 -6.00 20.31 -16.28
C GLY A 63 -4.77 21.20 -16.07
N ALA A 64 -3.69 20.66 -15.49
CA ALA A 64 -2.42 21.37 -15.33
C ALA A 64 -1.70 21.58 -16.66
N ILE A 65 -1.66 20.56 -17.52
CA ILE A 65 -1.09 20.66 -18.86
C ILE A 65 -1.87 21.67 -19.70
N ASP A 66 -3.20 21.67 -19.62
CA ASP A 66 -4.06 22.63 -20.32
C ASP A 66 -3.82 24.10 -19.87
N ILE A 67 -3.60 24.33 -18.57
CA ILE A 67 -3.17 25.65 -18.07
C ILE A 67 -1.84 26.04 -18.72
N LEU A 68 -0.87 25.12 -18.79
CA LEU A 68 0.41 25.38 -19.42
C LEU A 68 0.29 25.65 -20.92
N CYS A 69 -0.60 24.95 -21.64
CA CYS A 69 -0.94 25.28 -23.04
C CYS A 69 -1.41 26.74 -23.14
N THR A 70 -2.35 27.15 -22.28
CA THR A 70 -2.89 28.52 -22.29
C THR A 70 -1.81 29.57 -22.02
N VAL A 71 -0.95 29.33 -21.02
CA VAL A 71 0.15 30.23 -20.66
C VAL A 71 1.18 30.31 -21.79
N THR A 72 1.55 29.18 -22.37
CA THR A 72 2.59 29.12 -23.42
C THR A 72 2.12 29.69 -24.75
N GLN A 73 0.84 29.56 -25.08
CA GLN A 73 0.24 30.20 -26.24
C GLN A 73 0.36 31.74 -26.19
N GLN A 74 0.25 32.32 -24.98
CA GLN A 74 0.23 33.77 -24.81
C GLN A 74 1.62 34.38 -24.63
N LEU A 75 2.54 33.66 -23.97
CA LEU A 75 3.79 34.24 -23.46
C LEU A 75 5.05 33.71 -24.15
N TYR A 76 4.97 32.65 -24.95
CA TYR A 76 6.15 31.95 -25.49
C TYR A 76 6.10 31.77 -27.01
N LYS A 77 7.25 31.38 -27.60
CA LYS A 77 7.34 31.04 -29.01
C LYS A 77 6.45 29.82 -29.34
N PRO A 78 5.93 29.70 -30.59
CA PRO A 78 5.05 28.60 -30.99
C PRO A 78 5.60 27.21 -30.67
N VAL A 79 6.92 27.00 -30.79
CA VAL A 79 7.56 25.71 -30.50
C VAL A 79 7.35 25.24 -29.04
N VAL A 80 7.30 26.17 -28.08
CA VAL A 80 7.03 25.86 -26.67
C VAL A 80 5.58 25.40 -26.53
N HIS A 81 4.65 26.18 -27.08
CA HIS A 81 3.22 25.86 -27.07
C HIS A 81 2.93 24.51 -27.74
N ASP A 82 3.52 24.25 -28.90
CA ASP A 82 3.34 23.00 -29.64
C ASP A 82 3.79 21.77 -28.83
N THR A 83 4.80 21.94 -27.97
CA THR A 83 5.26 20.89 -27.05
C THR A 83 4.21 20.56 -26.00
N PHE A 84 3.60 21.56 -25.35
CA PHE A 84 2.51 21.32 -24.39
C PHE A 84 1.25 20.81 -25.07
N LEU A 85 0.95 21.29 -26.28
CA LEU A 85 -0.20 20.80 -27.04
C LEU A 85 -0.03 19.32 -27.40
N ALA A 86 1.17 18.90 -27.78
CA ALA A 86 1.48 17.48 -27.99
C ALA A 86 1.32 16.65 -26.72
N ALA A 87 1.84 17.14 -25.58
CA ALA A 87 1.63 16.50 -24.28
C ALA A 87 0.13 16.39 -23.93
N PHE A 88 -0.65 17.45 -24.14
CA PHE A 88 -2.08 17.45 -23.86
C PHE A 88 -2.85 16.43 -24.73
N ARG A 89 -2.56 16.39 -26.03
CA ARG A 89 -3.14 15.42 -26.96
C ARG A 89 -2.81 13.99 -26.57
N PHE A 90 -1.55 13.74 -26.24
CA PHE A 90 -1.08 12.45 -25.76
C PHE A 90 -1.83 11.97 -24.51
N PHE A 91 -2.04 12.84 -23.51
CA PHE A 91 -2.83 12.47 -22.33
C PHE A 91 -4.32 12.24 -22.67
N CYS A 92 -4.87 12.97 -23.64
CA CYS A 92 -6.22 12.72 -24.13
C CYS A 92 -6.35 11.35 -24.81
N GLU A 93 -5.33 10.93 -25.58
CA GLU A 93 -5.25 9.59 -26.16
C GLU A 93 -5.13 8.51 -25.08
N LEU A 94 -4.20 8.67 -24.13
CA LEU A 94 -4.02 7.74 -23.00
C LEU A 94 -5.32 7.53 -22.23
N ARG A 95 -6.09 8.60 -22.00
CA ARG A 95 -7.38 8.51 -21.29
C ARG A 95 -8.35 7.52 -21.93
N VAL A 96 -8.27 7.34 -23.25
CA VAL A 96 -9.15 6.46 -24.02
C VAL A 96 -8.54 5.07 -24.19
N THR A 97 -7.23 4.97 -24.34
CA THR A 97 -6.56 3.70 -24.65
C THR A 97 -6.15 2.91 -23.42
N ASP A 98 -5.62 3.56 -22.40
CA ASP A 98 -5.12 2.92 -21.18
C ASP A 98 -5.00 3.96 -20.06
N LEU A 99 -6.05 4.03 -19.23
CA LEU A 99 -6.11 5.00 -18.15
C LEU A 99 -5.36 4.46 -16.92
N PRO A 100 -4.22 5.06 -16.53
CA PRO A 100 -3.54 4.67 -15.31
C PRO A 100 -4.41 5.05 -14.11
N THR A 101 -4.57 4.10 -13.19
CA THR A 101 -5.47 4.26 -12.03
C THR A 101 -4.72 4.31 -10.69
N SER A 102 -3.49 3.79 -10.62
CA SER A 102 -2.67 3.83 -9.41
C SER A 102 -2.00 5.20 -9.23
N ALA A 103 -1.84 5.62 -7.98
CA ALA A 103 -1.21 6.90 -7.65
C ALA A 103 0.27 6.91 -8.06
N GLU A 104 0.92 5.76 -7.96
CA GLU A 104 2.28 5.49 -8.41
C GLU A 104 2.40 5.71 -9.92
N ALA A 105 1.50 5.12 -10.71
CA ALA A 105 1.50 5.32 -12.17
C ALA A 105 1.32 6.79 -12.57
N LEU A 106 0.41 7.50 -11.90
CA LEU A 106 0.21 8.92 -12.15
C LEU A 106 1.47 9.75 -11.78
N THR A 107 2.18 9.36 -10.72
CA THR A 107 3.44 9.99 -10.32
C THR A 107 4.53 9.77 -11.35
N GLU A 108 4.67 8.55 -11.87
CA GLU A 108 5.64 8.23 -12.93
C GLU A 108 5.34 9.01 -14.23
N LEU A 109 4.06 9.18 -14.59
CA LEU A 109 3.67 9.98 -15.74
C LEU A 109 4.00 11.46 -15.57
N VAL A 110 3.73 12.02 -14.39
CA VAL A 110 4.08 13.42 -14.06
C VAL A 110 5.59 13.62 -14.16
N ALA A 111 6.36 12.74 -13.52
CA ALA A 111 7.82 12.79 -13.56
C ALA A 111 8.34 12.70 -14.99
N TRP A 112 7.78 11.81 -15.81
CA TRP A 112 8.15 11.70 -17.21
C TRP A 112 7.88 12.98 -18.01
N VAL A 113 6.73 13.63 -17.82
CA VAL A 113 6.46 14.93 -18.46
C VAL A 113 7.47 15.97 -17.99
N ASP A 114 7.74 16.04 -16.70
CA ASP A 114 8.71 16.98 -16.12
C ASP A 114 10.12 16.74 -16.70
N ASP A 115 10.54 15.49 -16.91
CA ASP A 115 11.81 15.12 -17.56
C ASP A 115 11.88 15.59 -19.02
N ARG A 116 10.77 15.49 -19.77
CA ARG A 116 10.70 16.00 -21.15
C ARG A 116 10.84 17.52 -21.19
N LEU A 117 10.23 18.20 -20.23
CA LEU A 117 10.34 19.64 -20.08
C LEU A 117 11.72 20.06 -19.60
N GLU A 118 12.37 19.29 -18.74
CA GLU A 118 13.77 19.53 -18.35
C GLU A 118 14.72 19.41 -19.55
N LEU A 119 14.52 18.41 -20.42
CA LEU A 119 15.28 18.26 -21.67
C LEU A 119 15.13 19.48 -22.60
N PHE A 120 13.95 20.10 -22.60
CA PHE A 120 13.70 21.33 -23.37
C PHE A 120 14.68 22.45 -22.99
N ARG A 121 14.97 22.61 -21.70
CA ARG A 121 15.97 23.58 -21.23
C ARG A 121 17.38 23.24 -21.67
N VAL A 122 17.74 21.96 -21.68
CA VAL A 122 19.06 21.51 -22.15
C VAL A 122 19.26 21.97 -23.59
N PHE A 123 18.28 21.74 -24.46
CA PHE A 123 18.36 22.19 -25.86
C PHE A 123 18.36 23.71 -26.01
N ILE A 124 17.64 24.48 -25.18
CA ILE A 124 17.76 25.94 -25.16
C ILE A 124 19.20 26.35 -24.82
N SER A 125 19.80 25.70 -23.83
CA SER A 125 21.14 26.05 -23.33
C SER A 125 22.25 25.72 -24.34
N GLU A 126 21.98 24.78 -25.25
CA GLU A 126 22.89 24.35 -26.33
C GLU A 126 22.58 25.02 -27.67
N ASP A 127 21.62 25.96 -27.74
CA ASP A 127 21.10 26.55 -28.98
C ASP A 127 20.60 25.51 -30.01
N ASN A 128 20.21 24.32 -29.54
CA ASN A 128 19.74 23.22 -30.37
C ASN A 128 18.23 23.32 -30.65
N TRP A 129 17.86 24.27 -31.51
CA TRP A 129 16.47 24.50 -31.89
C TRP A 129 15.82 23.32 -32.63
N LEU A 130 16.63 22.51 -33.33
CA LEU A 130 16.15 21.31 -34.03
C LEU A 130 15.70 20.25 -33.02
N GLY A 131 16.55 19.91 -32.05
CA GLY A 131 16.24 18.94 -31.00
C GLY A 131 15.07 19.40 -30.13
N LEU A 132 15.00 20.70 -29.84
CA LEU A 132 13.89 21.32 -29.13
C LEU A 132 12.54 21.14 -29.86
N GLY A 133 12.52 21.31 -31.18
CA GLY A 133 11.33 21.08 -32.00
C GLY A 133 10.87 19.61 -32.05
N GLN A 134 11.77 18.67 -31.77
CA GLN A 134 11.50 17.22 -31.78
C GLN A 134 10.97 16.70 -30.43
N ILE A 135 11.02 17.50 -29.34
CA ILE A 135 10.49 17.06 -28.04
C ILE A 135 9.01 16.71 -28.13
N LYS A 136 8.24 17.47 -28.91
CA LYS A 136 6.81 17.21 -29.12
C LYS A 136 6.55 15.79 -29.65
N ASP A 137 7.45 15.25 -30.46
CA ASP A 137 7.31 13.92 -31.07
C ASP A 137 7.57 12.79 -30.06
N GLN A 138 8.15 13.13 -28.90
CA GLN A 138 8.37 12.18 -27.80
C GLN A 138 7.10 11.89 -27.01
N PHE A 139 6.07 12.76 -27.13
CA PHE A 139 4.74 12.53 -26.57
C PHE A 139 3.94 11.59 -27.48
N SER A 140 4.39 10.34 -27.56
CA SER A 140 3.79 9.27 -28.35
C SER A 140 3.86 7.95 -27.61
N VAL A 141 2.79 7.14 -27.74
CA VAL A 141 2.75 5.78 -27.17
C VAL A 141 3.83 4.86 -27.72
N SER A 142 4.34 5.18 -28.92
CA SER A 142 5.39 4.42 -29.61
C SER A 142 6.80 4.93 -29.34
N HIS A 143 6.94 6.08 -28.66
CA HIS A 143 8.25 6.66 -28.41
C HIS A 143 8.96 5.92 -27.26
N GLU A 144 10.27 5.67 -27.42
CA GLU A 144 11.04 4.87 -26.48
C GLU A 144 11.03 5.42 -25.04
N SER A 145 10.97 6.74 -24.86
CA SER A 145 10.90 7.35 -23.53
C SER A 145 9.61 6.96 -22.80
N PHE A 146 8.47 6.94 -23.50
CA PHE A 146 7.21 6.58 -22.91
C PHE A 146 7.14 5.07 -22.67
N ILE A 147 7.63 4.25 -23.62
CA ILE A 147 7.66 2.79 -23.47
C ILE A 147 8.40 2.38 -22.18
N ARG A 148 9.52 3.03 -21.86
CA ARG A 148 10.27 2.75 -20.61
C ARG A 148 9.43 3.04 -19.36
N VAL A 149 8.73 4.17 -19.33
CA VAL A 149 7.86 4.57 -18.21
C VAL A 149 6.65 3.64 -18.11
N HIS A 150 6.01 3.34 -19.22
CA HIS A 150 4.89 2.41 -19.27
C HIS A 150 5.29 1.00 -18.78
N GLN A 151 6.47 0.50 -19.19
CA GLN A 151 7.00 -0.77 -18.67
C GLN A 151 7.30 -0.73 -17.17
N LEU A 152 7.78 0.41 -16.65
CA LEU A 152 8.00 0.59 -15.21
C LEU A 152 6.67 0.52 -14.45
N ILE A 153 5.65 1.24 -14.92
CA ILE A 153 4.29 1.24 -14.36
C ILE A 153 3.73 -0.18 -14.35
N LEU A 154 3.75 -0.88 -15.49
CA LEU A 154 3.27 -2.26 -15.58
C LEU A 154 3.99 -3.21 -14.61
N ARG A 155 5.31 -3.05 -14.43
CA ARG A 155 6.06 -3.86 -13.46
C ARG A 155 5.62 -3.58 -12.02
N GLN A 156 5.43 -2.31 -11.66
CA GLN A 156 4.95 -1.92 -10.34
C GLN A 156 3.54 -2.49 -10.08
N ASP A 157 2.64 -2.39 -11.06
CA ASP A 157 1.28 -2.92 -10.95
C ASP A 157 1.26 -4.46 -10.81
N VAL A 158 2.12 -5.17 -11.56
CA VAL A 158 2.27 -6.62 -11.42
C VAL A 158 2.78 -7.01 -10.04
N ILE A 159 3.77 -6.28 -9.50
CA ILE A 159 4.29 -6.52 -8.13
C ILE A 159 3.20 -6.24 -7.09
N ALA A 160 2.45 -5.15 -7.23
CA ALA A 160 1.35 -4.79 -6.35
C ALA A 160 0.24 -5.87 -6.38
N ALA A 161 -0.13 -6.35 -7.58
CA ALA A 161 -1.10 -7.42 -7.73
C ALA A 161 -0.61 -8.75 -7.12
N ALA A 162 0.66 -9.12 -7.35
CA ALA A 162 1.25 -10.33 -6.79
C ALA A 162 1.33 -10.28 -5.26
N THR A 163 1.70 -9.14 -4.68
CA THR A 163 1.73 -8.95 -3.21
C THR A 163 0.33 -8.98 -2.61
N ALA A 164 -0.66 -8.38 -3.26
CA ALA A 164 -2.07 -8.45 -2.85
C ALA A 164 -2.62 -9.90 -2.93
N ALA A 165 -2.28 -10.64 -3.99
CA ALA A 165 -2.65 -12.05 -4.13
C ALA A 165 -1.96 -12.94 -3.08
N GLY A 166 -0.68 -12.67 -2.77
CA GLY A 166 0.07 -13.33 -1.72
C GLY A 166 -0.47 -13.04 -0.32
N ALA A 167 -0.88 -11.80 -0.05
CA ALA A 167 -1.54 -11.41 1.21
C ALA A 167 -2.94 -12.06 1.34
N THR A 168 -3.67 -12.18 0.24
CA THR A 168 -4.97 -12.88 0.19
C THR A 168 -4.79 -14.38 0.40
N SER A 169 -3.77 -14.98 -0.22
CA SER A 169 -3.38 -16.37 0.02
C SER A 169 -2.91 -16.59 1.45
N TYR A 170 -2.14 -15.68 2.05
CA TYR A 170 -1.77 -15.78 3.47
C TYR A 170 -2.98 -15.62 4.40
N ARG A 171 -3.95 -14.76 4.09
CA ARG A 171 -5.22 -14.64 4.83
C ARG A 171 -6.12 -15.86 4.66
N GLN A 172 -6.20 -16.44 3.46
CA GLN A 172 -6.91 -17.71 3.22
C GLN A 172 -6.17 -18.90 3.81
N ILE A 173 -4.84 -18.89 3.87
CA ILE A 173 -4.02 -19.87 4.58
C ILE A 173 -4.13 -19.64 6.09
N SER A 174 -4.29 -18.42 6.62
CA SER A 174 -4.54 -18.21 8.05
C SER A 174 -5.96 -18.59 8.44
N GLN A 175 -6.95 -18.36 7.56
CA GLN A 175 -8.34 -18.79 7.76
C GLN A 175 -8.52 -20.30 7.51
N SER A 176 -7.74 -20.93 6.62
CA SER A 176 -7.74 -22.39 6.41
C SER A 176 -6.74 -23.15 7.29
N ARG A 177 -5.71 -22.51 7.85
CA ARG A 177 -4.95 -23.01 9.02
C ARG A 177 -5.79 -22.93 10.30
N GLY A 178 -6.86 -22.14 10.31
CA GLY A 178 -7.94 -22.26 11.28
C GLY A 178 -8.85 -23.46 11.03
N ASN A 179 -8.76 -24.15 9.88
CA ASN A 179 -9.79 -25.10 9.46
C ASN A 179 -9.33 -26.38 8.71
N ARG A 180 -8.04 -26.72 8.71
CA ARG A 180 -7.59 -28.07 8.29
C ARG A 180 -6.48 -28.59 9.20
N GLY A 181 -6.87 -29.50 10.09
CA GLY A 181 -5.96 -30.54 10.55
C GLY A 181 -5.53 -30.49 12.01
N HIS A 182 -6.37 -30.05 12.94
CA HIS A 182 -6.64 -30.99 14.01
C HIS A 182 -7.95 -31.62 13.63
N GLU A 183 -7.90 -32.90 13.24
CA GLU A 183 -8.95 -33.83 13.60
C GLU A 183 -9.44 -33.38 14.98
N ALA A 184 -10.60 -32.74 14.98
CA ALA A 184 -11.22 -32.30 16.22
C ALA A 184 -11.53 -33.63 16.89
N ARG A 185 -10.57 -34.12 17.69
CA ARG A 185 -10.86 -34.98 18.83
C ARG A 185 -12.03 -34.27 19.45
N LYS A 186 -13.25 -34.79 19.21
CA LYS A 186 -14.50 -34.29 19.79
C LYS A 186 -14.09 -33.84 21.18
N ARG A 187 -14.14 -32.54 21.49
CA ARG A 187 -13.80 -32.12 22.85
C ARG A 187 -14.90 -32.73 23.70
N ILE A 188 -14.61 -33.88 24.29
CA ILE A 188 -15.58 -34.64 25.07
C ILE A 188 -15.87 -33.76 26.26
N SER A 189 -17.05 -33.14 26.25
CA SER A 189 -17.51 -32.31 27.36
C SER A 189 -17.59 -33.19 28.59
N ILE A 190 -16.91 -32.78 29.65
CA ILE A 190 -16.92 -33.50 30.93
C ILE A 190 -18.27 -33.19 31.60
N PRO A 191 -19.15 -34.19 31.82
CA PRO A 191 -20.41 -34.02 32.54
C PRO A 191 -20.20 -33.41 33.93
N ALA A 192 -21.21 -32.70 34.46
CA ALA A 192 -21.08 -31.98 35.73
C ALA A 192 -20.78 -32.93 36.90
N GLU A 193 -21.34 -34.13 36.86
CA GLU A 193 -21.19 -35.20 37.85
C GLU A 193 -19.74 -35.69 37.90
N VAL A 194 -19.14 -35.88 36.72
CA VAL A 194 -17.72 -36.27 36.61
C VAL A 194 -16.83 -35.14 37.12
N ARG A 195 -17.13 -33.88 36.78
CA ARG A 195 -16.34 -32.71 37.21
C ARG A 195 -16.36 -32.51 38.72
N GLN A 196 -17.51 -32.77 39.37
CA GLN A 196 -17.63 -32.69 40.83
C GLN A 196 -16.85 -33.83 41.52
N ALA A 197 -16.77 -35.00 40.91
CA ALA A 197 -16.05 -36.16 41.43
C ALA A 197 -14.52 -36.11 41.18
N LEU A 198 -14.01 -35.14 40.41
CA LEU A 198 -12.57 -35.03 40.15
C LEU A 198 -11.80 -34.68 41.43
N PRO A 199 -10.75 -35.46 41.78
CA PRO A 199 -9.82 -35.09 42.85
C PRO A 199 -9.28 -33.66 42.69
N LYS A 200 -9.17 -32.94 43.80
CA LYS A 200 -8.65 -31.56 43.84
C LYS A 200 -7.44 -31.47 44.75
N GLN A 201 -6.45 -30.69 44.33
CA GLN A 201 -5.31 -30.32 45.16
C GLN A 201 -5.35 -28.79 45.37
N GLY A 202 -5.78 -28.37 46.55
CA GLY A 202 -6.08 -26.96 46.82
C GLY A 202 -7.22 -26.45 45.94
N LYS A 203 -6.94 -25.43 45.12
CA LYS A 203 -7.92 -24.81 44.20
C LYS A 203 -7.91 -25.39 42.78
N LYS A 204 -7.02 -26.36 42.50
CA LYS A 204 -6.86 -26.94 41.16
C LYS A 204 -7.50 -28.33 41.08
N GLU A 205 -8.19 -28.60 39.99
CA GLU A 205 -8.73 -29.91 39.65
C GLU A 205 -7.65 -30.76 38.97
N ILE A 206 -7.70 -32.08 39.16
CA ILE A 206 -6.76 -32.97 38.45
C ILE A 206 -7.01 -32.94 36.94
N CYS A 207 -5.93 -32.93 36.15
CA CYS A 207 -6.06 -32.98 34.70
C CYS A 207 -6.52 -34.38 34.25
N VAL A 208 -7.69 -34.48 33.62
CA VAL A 208 -8.23 -35.74 33.08
C VAL A 208 -7.29 -36.40 32.07
N ARG A 209 -6.54 -35.60 31.30
CA ARG A 209 -5.58 -36.10 30.32
C ARG A 209 -4.25 -36.56 30.94
N PHE A 210 -3.97 -36.13 32.18
CA PHE A 210 -2.89 -36.69 32.99
C PHE A 210 -3.29 -38.03 33.60
N LEU A 211 -4.57 -38.18 33.98
CA LEU A 211 -5.13 -39.44 34.47
C LEU A 211 -5.26 -40.52 33.37
N SER A 212 -5.23 -40.14 32.10
CA SER A 212 -5.46 -41.06 30.99
C SER A 212 -4.16 -41.58 30.37
N ALA A 213 -4.23 -42.75 29.75
CA ALA A 213 -3.10 -43.36 29.03
C ALA A 213 -2.57 -42.48 27.89
N GLN A 214 -3.36 -41.51 27.40
CA GLN A 214 -2.92 -40.54 26.39
C GLN A 214 -1.86 -39.55 26.90
N GLY A 215 -1.77 -39.32 28.21
CA GLY A 215 -0.81 -38.41 28.83
C GLY A 215 -1.07 -36.93 28.53
N CYS A 216 -0.57 -36.07 29.42
CA CYS A 216 -0.67 -34.61 29.29
C CYS A 216 0.72 -33.99 29.07
N ARG A 217 0.81 -32.95 28.22
CA ARG A 217 2.06 -32.24 27.88
C ARG A 217 2.53 -31.26 28.97
N GLY A 218 2.00 -31.33 30.17
CA GLY A 218 2.36 -30.44 31.26
C GLY A 218 3.56 -30.96 32.05
N GLU A 219 4.42 -30.07 32.50
CA GLU A 219 5.68 -30.37 33.19
C GLU A 219 5.63 -29.95 34.67
N ASN A 220 6.48 -30.55 35.50
CA ASN A 220 6.69 -30.16 36.91
C ASN A 220 5.39 -30.06 37.74
N GLY A 221 4.48 -31.03 37.57
CA GLY A 221 3.21 -31.07 38.32
C GLY A 221 2.13 -30.09 37.82
N ASN A 222 2.41 -29.30 36.78
CA ASN A 222 1.48 -28.30 36.25
C ASN A 222 0.92 -28.70 34.89
N CYS A 223 -0.39 -28.48 34.70
CA CYS A 223 -1.02 -28.61 33.39
C CYS A 223 -0.79 -27.34 32.56
N VAL A 224 -0.85 -27.48 31.24
CA VAL A 224 -0.93 -26.34 30.30
C VAL A 224 -2.16 -25.46 30.59
N ILE A 225 -3.21 -26.03 31.20
CA ILE A 225 -4.41 -25.32 31.63
C ILE A 225 -4.24 -24.84 33.09
N LYS A 226 -4.30 -23.52 33.32
CA LYS A 226 -3.98 -22.87 34.62
C LYS A 226 -4.71 -23.44 35.84
N ASN A 227 -5.93 -23.92 35.67
CA ASN A 227 -6.79 -24.43 36.76
C ASN A 227 -6.66 -25.94 36.99
N LEU A 228 -5.78 -26.62 36.23
CA LEU A 228 -5.55 -28.05 36.35
C LEU A 228 -4.14 -28.34 36.88
N SER A 229 -4.00 -29.41 37.65
CA SER A 229 -2.71 -29.91 38.15
C SER A 229 -2.51 -31.39 37.84
N HIS A 230 -1.24 -31.81 37.90
CA HIS A 230 -0.81 -33.19 37.75
C HIS A 230 -0.35 -33.68 39.12
N PHE A 231 -1.10 -34.60 39.73
CA PHE A 231 -0.76 -35.20 41.01
C PHE A 231 -1.38 -36.58 41.12
N LYS A 232 -0.82 -37.45 41.95
CA LYS A 232 -1.37 -38.78 42.20
C LYS A 232 -2.45 -38.70 43.28
N PRO A 233 -3.73 -38.96 42.95
CA PRO A 233 -4.79 -38.97 43.96
C PRO A 233 -4.68 -40.23 44.84
N ALA A 234 -5.10 -40.14 46.09
CA ALA A 234 -5.14 -41.29 47.00
C ALA A 234 -6.21 -42.33 46.58
N ASN A 235 -7.30 -41.88 45.97
CA ASN A 235 -8.36 -42.71 45.41
C ASN A 235 -8.93 -42.02 44.17
N LEU A 236 -9.17 -42.78 43.10
CA LEU A 236 -9.81 -42.31 41.88
C LEU A 236 -11.24 -42.88 41.79
N PRO A 237 -12.29 -42.04 41.95
CA PRO A 237 -13.68 -42.51 41.92
C PRO A 237 -14.05 -43.25 40.62
N ASN A 238 -14.86 -44.30 40.73
CA ASN A 238 -15.25 -45.16 39.60
C ASN A 238 -15.90 -44.38 38.45
N ILE A 239 -16.71 -43.37 38.75
CA ILE A 239 -17.35 -42.49 37.73
C ILE A 239 -16.31 -41.75 36.87
N VAL A 240 -15.16 -41.37 37.44
CA VAL A 240 -14.06 -40.72 36.72
C VAL A 240 -13.27 -41.77 35.93
N ARG A 241 -13.01 -42.94 36.52
CA ARG A 241 -12.33 -44.07 35.87
C ARG A 241 -13.08 -44.52 34.61
N GLU A 242 -14.38 -44.77 34.71
CA GLU A 242 -15.24 -45.15 33.59
C GLU A 242 -15.26 -44.09 32.48
N PHE A 243 -15.37 -42.81 32.87
CA PHE A 243 -15.33 -41.70 31.92
C PHE A 243 -14.00 -41.62 31.18
N VAL A 244 -12.87 -41.73 31.89
CA VAL A 244 -11.52 -41.72 31.31
C VAL A 244 -11.31 -42.92 30.38
N THR A 245 -11.70 -44.12 30.80
CA THR A 245 -11.59 -45.31 29.97
C THR A 245 -12.38 -45.19 28.67
N LYS A 246 -13.64 -44.74 28.76
CA LYS A 246 -14.54 -44.61 27.60
C LYS A 246 -14.10 -43.52 26.61
N ASN A 247 -13.51 -42.42 27.10
CA ASN A 247 -13.35 -41.19 26.32
C ASN A 247 -11.88 -40.82 26.05
N TYR A 248 -10.95 -41.31 26.85
CA TYR A 248 -9.54 -40.91 26.83
C TYR A 248 -8.56 -42.10 26.72
N GLY A 249 -9.05 -43.27 26.31
CA GLY A 249 -8.22 -44.42 25.93
C GLY A 249 -7.67 -45.23 27.10
N GLY A 250 -8.33 -45.21 28.26
CA GLY A 250 -7.88 -45.92 29.46
C GLY A 250 -7.26 -44.99 30.50
N VAL A 251 -7.21 -45.46 31.75
CA VAL A 251 -6.50 -44.80 32.85
C VAL A 251 -5.01 -45.13 32.73
N ALA A 252 -4.12 -44.19 33.03
CA ALA A 252 -2.68 -44.46 33.02
C ALA A 252 -2.32 -45.49 34.10
N THR A 253 -1.31 -46.33 33.85
CA THR A 253 -0.87 -47.42 34.73
C THR A 253 -0.55 -46.99 36.15
N ASP A 254 -0.16 -45.73 36.34
CA ASP A 254 0.15 -45.17 37.66
C ASP A 254 -1.08 -44.95 38.55
N PHE A 255 -2.29 -45.07 37.98
CA PHE A 255 -3.60 -44.85 38.61
C PHE A 255 -4.58 -46.01 38.42
N GLU A 256 -4.13 -47.16 37.89
CA GLU A 256 -4.92 -48.40 37.86
C GLU A 256 -5.27 -48.89 39.27
#